data_AF-A0A839FGZ1-F1
#
_entry.id   AF-A0A839FGZ1-F1
#
_cell.length_a   1.000
_cell.length_b   1.000
_cell.length_c   1.000
_cell.angle_alpha   90.00
_cell.angle_beta   90.00
_cell.angle_gamma   90.00
#
_symmetry.space_group_name_H-M   'P 1'
#
loop_
_entity.id
_entity.type
_entity.pdbx_description
1 polymer ?
#
loop_
_entity_poly.entity_id
_entity_poly.type
_entity_poly.pdbx_seq_one_letter_code
_entity_poly.pdbx_strand_id
1 'polypeptide(L)'
;MKSISDLNSRSSGRAGNSTPLEQGHQLLLSGAVGRSPKSAKRTMSQYFKTLSDVDAARSQVDKARRAADESLNKAKAAPKPHEITNPAFVALFEAHQHDREVLFAAMRALDRMQEVLRSESEKTDQFTQDDKFSL
;
A
#
# COMPACT_ATOMS: atom_id res chain seq x y z
N MET A 1 54.60 22.19 7.77
CA MET A 1 55.56 21.80 8.83
C MET A 1 54.89 21.95 10.19
N LYS A 2 55.02 20.90 11.01
CA LYS A 2 54.88 20.84 12.49
C LYS A 2 53.45 20.80 13.09
N SER A 3 53.12 19.58 13.52
CA SER A 3 52.13 19.18 14.53
C SER A 3 52.54 19.68 15.91
N ILE A 4 51.56 19.98 16.78
CA ILE A 4 51.75 19.93 18.23
C ILE A 4 50.52 19.25 18.85
N SER A 5 50.84 18.24 19.65
CA SER A 5 49.96 17.39 20.44
C SER A 5 49.75 17.99 21.82
N ASP A 6 48.53 17.91 22.36
CA ASP A 6 48.27 17.92 23.80
C ASP A 6 47.49 16.63 24.12
N LEU A 7 48.15 15.58 24.61
CA LEU A 7 48.34 15.26 26.04
C LEU A 7 46.98 15.04 26.73
N ASN A 8 46.43 13.82 26.66
CA ASN A 8 46.68 12.74 27.62
C ASN A 8 46.41 13.12 29.09
N SER A 9 45.14 13.12 29.48
CA SER A 9 44.73 13.01 30.88
C SER A 9 44.21 11.60 31.14
N ARG A 10 45.06 10.78 31.75
CA ARG A 10 44.70 9.53 32.40
C ARG A 10 43.92 9.85 33.68
N SER A 11 42.72 9.30 33.84
CA SER A 11 42.20 8.99 35.18
C SER A 11 41.80 7.51 35.22
N SER A 12 42.54 6.78 36.03
CA SER A 12 42.34 5.38 36.38
C SER A 12 41.66 5.32 37.75
N GLY A 13 40.61 4.50 37.87
CA GLY A 13 40.01 4.10 39.16
C GLY A 13 38.54 3.72 38.96
N ARG A 14 38.18 2.45 38.76
CA ARG A 14 38.11 1.30 39.70
C ARG A 14 36.66 1.05 40.16
N ALA A 15 36.13 -0.05 39.65
CA ALA A 15 35.22 -1.06 40.21
C ALA A 15 34.24 -0.74 41.36
N GLY A 16 33.00 -1.23 41.17
CA GLY A 16 32.00 -1.54 42.20
C GLY A 16 31.18 -0.32 42.63
N ASN A 17 29.86 -0.28 42.51
CA ASN A 17 28.93 -1.23 43.10
C ASN A 17 27.60 -1.24 42.35
N SER A 18 27.08 -2.44 42.14
CA SER A 18 25.72 -2.73 41.70
C SER A 18 24.68 -2.11 42.64
N THR A 19 23.82 -1.25 42.11
CA THR A 19 22.50 -0.93 42.69
C THR A 19 21.39 -1.43 41.75
N PRO A 20 20.40 -2.19 42.26
CA PRO A 20 19.47 -2.94 41.44
C PRO A 20 18.16 -2.15 41.28
N LEU A 21 18.09 -1.19 40.35
CA LEU A 21 16.84 -0.44 40.15
C LEU A 21 16.59 0.06 38.73
N GLU A 22 17.26 -0.51 37.74
CA GLU A 22 16.99 -0.23 36.32
C GLU A 22 16.59 -1.49 35.52
N GLN A 23 15.99 -2.46 36.20
CA GLN A 23 15.32 -3.61 35.58
C GLN A 23 13.80 -3.39 35.46
N GLY A 24 13.39 -2.17 35.10
CA GLY A 24 11.97 -1.77 35.05
C GLY A 24 11.30 -1.83 33.66
N HIS A 25 12.05 -2.05 32.57
CA HIS A 25 11.49 -1.91 31.21
C HIS A 25 11.84 -3.03 30.22
N GLN A 26 12.31 -4.20 30.70
CA GLN A 26 12.50 -5.39 29.83
C GLN A 26 11.69 -6.62 30.25
N LEU A 27 10.86 -6.54 31.28
CA LEU A 27 10.02 -7.64 31.77
C LEU A 27 8.57 -7.52 31.27
N LEU A 28 8.37 -7.46 29.96
CA LEU A 28 7.03 -7.69 29.36
C LEU A 28 7.08 -8.43 28.01
N LEU A 29 8.17 -9.14 27.69
CA LEU A 29 8.27 -9.92 26.44
C LEU A 29 8.66 -11.39 26.62
N SER A 30 8.77 -11.88 27.85
CA SER A 30 9.08 -13.28 28.15
C SER A 30 7.81 -14.08 28.42
N GLY A 31 6.95 -14.20 27.40
CA GLY A 31 5.68 -14.91 27.56
C GLY A 31 4.89 -15.08 26.27
N ALA A 32 5.52 -15.52 25.18
CA ALA A 32 4.79 -16.03 24.02
C ALA A 32 5.61 -17.15 23.37
N VAL A 33 5.34 -18.37 23.81
CA VAL A 33 5.80 -19.59 23.16
C VAL A 33 5.17 -19.63 21.77
N GLY A 34 5.96 -19.37 20.72
CA GLY A 34 5.75 -20.01 19.41
C GLY A 34 5.53 -19.16 18.16
N ARG A 35 5.35 -17.84 18.19
CA ARG A 35 5.20 -17.03 16.94
C ARG A 35 6.06 -15.79 16.93
N SER A 36 6.90 -15.67 15.88
CA SER A 36 7.87 -14.59 15.79
C SER A 36 7.19 -13.24 15.53
N PRO A 37 7.60 -12.13 16.18
CA PRO A 37 7.07 -10.78 15.92
C PRO A 37 7.31 -10.31 14.47
N LYS A 38 8.12 -11.04 13.69
CA LYS A 38 8.37 -10.78 12.27
C LYS A 38 7.20 -11.18 11.38
N SER A 39 6.37 -12.16 11.75
CA SER A 39 5.21 -12.58 10.93
C SER A 39 4.05 -11.61 11.05
N ALA A 40 3.77 -11.10 12.26
CA ALA A 40 2.73 -10.08 12.50
C ALA A 40 3.03 -8.74 11.78
N LYS A 41 4.29 -8.31 11.77
CA LYS A 41 4.71 -7.11 11.04
C LYS A 41 4.56 -7.25 9.52
N ARG A 42 4.76 -8.46 8.99
CA ARG A 42 4.60 -8.74 7.55
C ARG A 42 3.14 -8.72 7.13
N THR A 43 2.23 -9.29 7.91
CA THR A 43 0.78 -9.28 7.59
C THR A 43 0.21 -7.88 7.59
N MET A 44 0.52 -7.05 8.60
CA MET A 44 0.09 -5.64 8.59
C MET A 44 0.72 -4.82 7.47
N SER A 45 2.02 -5.02 7.18
CA SER A 45 2.65 -4.36 6.03
C SER A 45 2.00 -4.74 4.69
N GLN A 46 1.56 -6.00 4.55
CA GLN A 46 0.88 -6.49 3.37
C GLN A 46 -0.52 -5.85 3.23
N TYR A 47 -1.27 -5.76 4.33
CA TYR A 47 -2.57 -5.11 4.39
C TYR A 47 -2.52 -3.63 3.96
N PHE A 48 -1.57 -2.85 4.53
CA PHE A 48 -1.41 -1.43 4.13
C PHE A 48 -1.00 -1.28 2.67
N LYS A 49 -0.17 -2.20 2.14
CA LYS A 49 0.16 -2.21 0.72
C LYS A 49 -1.10 -2.45 -0.12
N THR A 50 -1.92 -3.43 0.23
CA THR A 50 -3.17 -3.70 -0.49
C THR A 50 -4.17 -2.55 -0.44
N LEU A 51 -4.24 -1.81 0.68
CA LEU A 51 -5.03 -0.57 0.75
C LEU A 51 -4.54 0.47 -0.25
N SER A 52 -3.22 0.70 -0.31
CA SER A 52 -2.62 1.61 -1.28
C SER A 52 -2.89 1.16 -2.72
N ASP A 53 -2.84 -0.14 -3.00
CA ASP A 53 -3.11 -0.70 -4.33
C ASP A 53 -4.60 -0.52 -4.72
N VAL A 54 -5.53 -0.65 -3.77
CA VAL A 54 -6.96 -0.36 -3.97
C VAL A 54 -7.19 1.12 -4.29
N ASP A 55 -6.54 2.03 -3.57
CA ASP A 55 -6.68 3.48 -3.82
C ASP A 55 -6.08 3.88 -5.18
N ALA A 56 -4.95 3.29 -5.57
CA ALA A 56 -4.39 3.45 -6.90
C ALA A 56 -5.35 2.92 -7.98
N ALA A 57 -5.97 1.76 -7.77
CA ALA A 57 -6.95 1.19 -8.70
C ALA A 57 -8.21 2.07 -8.82
N ARG A 58 -8.70 2.66 -7.72
CA ARG A 58 -9.81 3.64 -7.74
C ARG A 58 -9.46 4.86 -8.57
N SER A 59 -8.27 5.44 -8.37
CA SER A 59 -7.79 6.57 -9.16
C SER A 59 -7.72 6.22 -10.66
N GLN A 60 -7.33 4.99 -10.99
CA GLN A 60 -7.29 4.52 -12.37
C GLN A 60 -8.69 4.39 -13.00
N VAL A 61 -9.67 3.90 -12.23
CA VAL A 61 -11.08 3.87 -12.67
C VAL A 61 -11.59 5.27 -12.96
N ASP A 62 -11.32 6.23 -12.07
CA ASP A 62 -11.74 7.63 -12.27
C ASP A 62 -11.11 8.27 -13.52
N LYS A 63 -9.82 8.00 -13.76
CA LYS A 63 -9.12 8.46 -14.97
C LYS A 63 -9.73 7.84 -16.23
N ALA A 64 -9.93 6.52 -16.23
CA ALA A 64 -10.50 5.82 -17.38
C ALA A 64 -11.94 6.27 -17.66
N ARG A 65 -12.72 6.56 -16.61
CA ARG A 65 -14.07 7.11 -16.73
C ARG A 65 -14.06 8.47 -17.41
N ARG A 66 -13.19 9.39 -16.96
CA ARG A 66 -13.05 10.71 -17.59
C ARG A 66 -12.65 10.59 -19.06
N ALA A 67 -11.70 9.70 -19.38
CA ALA A 67 -11.30 9.46 -20.77
C ALA A 67 -12.47 8.98 -21.64
N ALA A 68 -13.24 8.00 -21.15
CA ALA A 68 -14.43 7.48 -21.85
C ALA A 68 -15.53 8.54 -22.04
N ASP A 69 -15.74 9.40 -21.04
CA ASP A 69 -16.69 10.52 -21.11
C ASP A 69 -16.23 11.58 -22.12
N GLU A 70 -14.93 11.91 -22.13
CA GLU A 70 -14.34 12.85 -23.10
C GLU A 70 -14.41 12.33 -24.54
N SER A 71 -14.07 11.06 -24.78
CA SER A 71 -14.18 10.47 -26.12
C SER A 71 -15.62 10.36 -26.60
N LEU A 72 -16.57 10.08 -25.69
CA LEU A 72 -18.00 10.13 -26.01
C LEU A 72 -18.43 11.54 -26.44
N ASN A 73 -17.98 12.57 -25.73
CA ASN A 73 -18.30 13.95 -26.06
C ASN A 73 -17.70 14.36 -27.41
N LYS A 74 -16.48 13.91 -27.72
CA LYS A 74 -15.87 14.11 -29.04
C LYS A 74 -16.65 13.42 -30.15
N ALA A 75 -17.07 12.17 -29.95
CA ALA A 75 -17.91 11.44 -30.91
C ALA A 75 -19.26 12.14 -31.16
N LYS A 76 -19.88 12.68 -30.10
CA LYS A 76 -21.13 13.47 -30.22
C LYS A 76 -20.93 14.81 -30.92
N ALA A 77 -19.78 15.45 -30.74
CA ALA A 77 -19.43 16.70 -31.40
C ALA A 77 -18.99 16.53 -32.87
N ALA A 78 -18.84 15.29 -33.34
CA ALA A 78 -18.46 15.01 -34.72
C ALA A 78 -19.46 15.61 -35.72
N PRO A 79 -19.00 16.04 -36.91
CA PRO A 79 -19.89 16.52 -37.97
C PRO A 79 -20.97 15.48 -38.29
N LYS A 80 -22.20 15.93 -38.51
CA LYS A 80 -23.28 15.05 -38.99
C LYS A 80 -23.01 14.65 -40.45
N PRO A 81 -23.48 13.48 -40.91
CA PRO A 81 -24.29 12.51 -40.17
C PRO A 81 -23.46 11.61 -39.23
N HIS A 82 -24.08 11.18 -38.13
CA HIS A 82 -23.51 10.19 -37.19
C HIS A 82 -23.81 8.78 -37.69
N GLU A 83 -23.32 8.50 -38.89
CA GLU A 83 -23.53 7.24 -39.59
C GLU A 83 -22.18 6.60 -39.92
N ILE A 84 -22.20 5.28 -40.18
CA ILE A 84 -21.01 4.50 -40.53
C ILE A 84 -20.32 4.98 -41.82
N THR A 85 -21.02 5.77 -42.63
CA THR A 85 -20.54 6.43 -43.84
C THR A 85 -19.66 7.64 -43.55
N ASN A 86 -19.68 8.20 -42.34
CA ASN A 86 -18.85 9.32 -41.96
C ASN A 86 -17.58 8.82 -41.25
N PRO A 87 -16.41 8.82 -41.92
CA PRO A 87 -15.18 8.27 -41.35
C PRO A 87 -14.71 9.03 -40.11
N ALA A 88 -15.02 10.33 -39.98
CA ALA A 88 -14.65 11.11 -38.81
C ALA A 88 -15.45 10.69 -37.57
N PHE A 89 -16.75 10.41 -37.74
CA PHE A 89 -17.57 9.88 -36.65
C PHE A 89 -17.14 8.47 -36.27
N VAL A 90 -16.90 7.59 -37.25
CA VAL A 90 -16.46 6.21 -37.00
C VAL A 90 -15.16 6.17 -36.20
N ALA A 91 -14.14 6.94 -36.60
CA ALA A 91 -12.86 6.97 -35.88
C ALA A 91 -13.02 7.45 -34.41
N LEU A 92 -13.86 8.48 -34.18
CA LEU A 92 -14.13 8.98 -32.83
C LEU A 92 -14.95 7.99 -32.00
N PHE A 93 -15.87 7.27 -32.62
CA PHE A 93 -16.67 6.27 -31.96
C PHE A 93 -15.84 5.02 -31.61
N GLU A 94 -14.96 4.56 -32.50
CA GLU A 94 -14.01 3.49 -32.22
C GLU A 94 -13.08 3.84 -31.05
N ALA A 95 -12.56 5.08 -31.02
CA ALA A 95 -11.77 5.56 -29.89
C ALA A 95 -12.57 5.51 -28.58
N HIS A 96 -13.85 5.91 -28.61
CA HIS A 96 -14.73 5.79 -27.44
C HIS A 96 -14.96 4.33 -27.00
N GLN A 97 -15.12 3.41 -27.95
CA GLN A 97 -15.27 1.99 -27.64
C GLN A 97 -14.02 1.44 -26.95
N HIS A 98 -12.84 1.83 -27.41
CA HIS A 98 -11.58 1.47 -26.76
C HIS A 98 -11.48 2.04 -25.33
N ASP A 99 -11.79 3.33 -25.13
CA ASP A 99 -11.75 3.94 -23.80
C ASP A 99 -12.75 3.29 -22.83
N ARG A 100 -13.93 2.88 -23.33
CA ARG A 100 -14.90 2.09 -22.55
C ARG A 100 -14.34 0.74 -22.13
N GLU A 101 -13.64 0.04 -23.02
CA GLU A 101 -12.99 -1.23 -22.69
C GLU A 101 -11.92 -1.05 -21.61
N VAL A 102 -11.13 0.03 -21.70
CA VAL A 102 -10.13 0.40 -20.68
C VAL A 102 -10.80 0.69 -19.33
N LEU A 103 -11.93 1.40 -19.31
CA LEU A 103 -12.72 1.62 -18.10
C LEU A 103 -13.18 0.29 -17.47
N PHE A 104 -13.76 -0.62 -18.26
CA PHE A 104 -14.18 -1.92 -17.74
C PHE A 104 -13.00 -2.76 -17.25
N ALA A 105 -11.85 -2.71 -17.92
CA ALA A 105 -10.64 -3.37 -17.46
C ALA A 105 -10.16 -2.81 -16.11
N ALA A 106 -10.21 -1.49 -15.92
CA ALA A 106 -9.87 -0.84 -14.66
C ALA A 106 -10.85 -1.22 -13.54
N MET A 107 -12.15 -1.26 -13.81
CA MET A 107 -13.16 -1.70 -12.84
C MET A 107 -12.92 -3.15 -12.39
N ARG A 108 -12.68 -4.07 -13.33
CA ARG A 108 -12.34 -5.46 -12.99
C ARG A 108 -11.05 -5.56 -12.19
N ALA A 109 -10.08 -4.67 -12.42
CA ALA A 109 -8.85 -4.63 -11.63
C ALA A 109 -9.12 -4.15 -10.20
N LEU A 110 -9.95 -3.12 -10.02
CA LEU A 110 -10.39 -2.65 -8.72
C LEU A 110 -11.10 -3.76 -7.93
N ASP A 111 -12.04 -4.47 -8.57
CA ASP A 111 -12.77 -5.57 -7.93
C ASP A 111 -11.82 -6.66 -7.41
N ARG A 112 -10.80 -7.03 -8.20
CA ARG A 112 -9.77 -7.99 -7.77
C ARG A 112 -8.97 -7.49 -6.58
N MET A 113 -8.60 -6.20 -6.56
CA MET A 113 -7.84 -5.64 -5.44
C MET A 113 -8.67 -5.56 -4.16
N GLN A 114 -9.97 -5.27 -4.28
CA GLN A 114 -10.89 -5.29 -3.13
C GLN A 114 -11.06 -6.69 -2.56
N GLU A 115 -11.14 -7.71 -3.40
CA GLU A 115 -11.22 -9.10 -2.95
C GLU A 115 -9.94 -9.56 -2.23
N VAL A 116 -8.78 -9.15 -2.75
CA VAL A 116 -7.48 -9.38 -2.07
C VAL A 116 -7.45 -8.66 -0.73
N LEU A 117 -7.85 -7.39 -0.66
CA LEU A 117 -7.90 -6.63 0.59
C LEU A 117 -8.81 -7.30 1.63
N ARG A 118 -9.99 -7.79 1.22
CA ARG A 118 -10.91 -8.52 2.10
C ARG A 118 -10.25 -9.80 2.65
N SER A 119 -9.59 -10.54 1.77
CA SER A 119 -8.84 -11.75 2.16
C SER A 119 -7.68 -11.44 3.12
N GLU A 120 -7.01 -10.31 2.96
CA GLU A 120 -5.94 -9.87 3.87
C GLU A 120 -6.49 -9.39 5.22
N SER A 121 -7.65 -8.71 5.25
CA SER A 121 -8.30 -8.32 6.52
C SER A 121 -8.73 -9.53 7.36
N GLU A 122 -9.27 -10.56 6.72
CA GLU A 122 -9.66 -11.79 7.41
C GLU A 122 -8.45 -12.51 8.04
N LYS A 123 -7.29 -12.49 7.36
CA LYS A 123 -6.03 -13.03 7.90
C LYS A 123 -5.52 -12.21 9.09
N THR A 124 -5.66 -10.89 9.06
CA THR A 124 -5.25 -10.03 10.19
C THR A 124 -6.16 -10.20 11.40
N ASP A 125 -7.47 -10.39 11.18
CA ASP A 125 -8.45 -10.62 12.25
C ASP A 125 -8.24 -12.00 12.91
N GLN A 126 -7.96 -13.04 12.11
CA GLN A 126 -7.61 -14.37 12.65
C GLN A 126 -6.35 -14.32 13.52
N PHE A 127 -5.33 -13.54 13.10
CA PHE A 127 -4.09 -13.39 13.87
C PHE A 127 -4.32 -12.67 15.20
N THR A 128 -5.18 -11.63 15.23
CA THR A 128 -5.51 -10.90 16.48
C THR A 128 -6.43 -11.69 17.41
N GLN A 129 -7.23 -12.62 16.88
CA GLN A 129 -8.07 -13.52 17.67
C GLN A 129 -7.25 -14.65 18.31
N ASP A 130 -6.30 -15.26 17.58
CA ASP A 130 -5.36 -16.26 18.11
C ASP A 130 -4.54 -15.74 19.32
N ASP A 131 -4.14 -14.46 19.29
CA ASP A 131 -3.43 -13.79 20.39
C ASP A 131 -4.30 -13.64 21.66
N LYS A 132 -5.63 -13.56 21.53
CA LYS A 132 -6.55 -13.39 22.67
C LYS A 132 -6.91 -14.71 23.38
N PHE A 133 -6.83 -15.85 22.70
CA PHE A 133 -7.16 -17.17 23.26
C PHE A 133 -5.94 -17.94 23.78
N SER A 134 -4.74 -17.36 23.69
CA SER A 134 -3.49 -17.97 24.19
C SER A 134 -3.07 -17.45 25.59
N LEU A 135 -3.99 -16.83 26.35
CA LEU A 135 -3.76 -16.34 27.72
C LEU A 135 -4.27 -17.31 28.78
#